data_AF-S4R3D1-F1
#
_entry.id   AF-S4R3D1-F1
#
_cell.length_a   1.000
_cell.length_b   1.000
_cell.length_c   1.000
_cell.angle_alpha   90.00
_cell.angle_beta   90.00
_cell.angle_gamma   90.00
#
_symmetry.space_group_name_H-M   'P 1'
#
loop_
_entity.id
_entity.type
_entity.pdbx_description
1 polymer ?
#
loop_
_entity_poly.entity_id
_entity_poly.type
_entity_poly.pdbx_seq_one_letter_code
_entity_poly.pdbx_strand_id
1 'polypeptide(L)'
;PDYSSSTYLFRLMAVVVHHGDMHSGHFVTYRRSPPSARNPLSTSNQWLWVSDDTVRKASLQEVLSSSAYLLFYERVLSRMQHQSQECKSEE
;
A
#
# COMPACT_ATOMS: atom_id res chain seq x y z
N PRO A 1 0.02 -2.56 -35.27
CA PRO A 1 0.82 -2.41 -34.03
C PRO A 1 -0.12 -2.43 -32.82
N ASP A 2 -0.28 -3.60 -32.20
CA ASP A 2 -1.06 -3.75 -30.97
C ASP A 2 -0.30 -3.09 -29.81
N TYR A 3 -0.68 -1.87 -29.48
CA TYR A 3 -0.32 -1.26 -28.21
C TYR A 3 -1.18 -1.90 -27.12
N SER A 4 -0.86 -3.14 -26.73
CA SER A 4 -1.41 -3.72 -25.51
C SER A 4 -0.92 -2.86 -24.35
N SER A 5 -1.80 -1.96 -23.91
CA SER A 5 -1.49 -1.00 -22.85
C SER A 5 -1.24 -1.81 -21.58
N SER A 6 0.01 -1.83 -21.11
CA SER A 6 0.34 -2.48 -19.84
C SER A 6 -0.48 -1.82 -18.73
N THR A 7 -1.28 -2.61 -18.00
CA THR A 7 -2.08 -2.09 -16.89
C THR A 7 -1.16 -1.77 -15.71
N TYR A 8 -1.04 -0.48 -15.38
CA TYR A 8 -0.27 0.00 -14.23
C TYR A 8 -1.18 0.23 -13.04
N LEU A 9 -1.55 -0.85 -12.34
CA LEU A 9 -2.38 -0.78 -11.14
C LEU A 9 -1.51 -0.73 -9.88
N PHE A 10 -1.83 0.19 -8.98
CA PHE A 10 -1.12 0.38 -7.72
C PHE A 10 -2.09 0.33 -6.55
N ARG A 11 -1.64 -0.25 -5.44
CA ARG A 11 -2.41 -0.36 -4.19
C ARG A 11 -1.75 0.51 -3.13
N LEU A 12 -2.55 1.34 -2.46
CA LEU A 12 -2.09 2.19 -1.37
C LEU A 12 -1.68 1.33 -0.17
N MET A 13 -0.48 1.57 0.35
CA MET A 13 0.14 0.81 1.43
C MET A 13 0.37 1.65 2.70
N ALA A 14 0.73 2.93 2.54
CA ALA A 14 0.85 3.86 3.65
C ALA A 14 0.53 5.31 3.24
N VAL A 15 0.09 6.10 4.21
CA VAL A 15 -0.15 7.55 4.11
C VAL A 15 0.57 8.20 5.29
N VAL A 16 1.50 9.11 5.01
CA VAL A 16 2.10 9.99 6.02
C VAL A 16 1.30 11.28 6.02
N VAL A 17 0.94 11.76 7.20
CA VAL A 17 0.15 12.97 7.42
C VAL A 17 0.97 13.93 8.28
N HIS A 18 1.02 15.18 7.84
CA HIS A 18 1.59 16.27 8.63
C HIS A 18 0.48 16.99 9.39
N HIS A 19 0.61 17.06 10.71
CA HIS A 19 -0.24 17.86 11.58
C HIS A 19 0.56 19.04 12.11
N GLY A 20 0.43 20.19 11.45
CA GLY A 20 1.17 21.38 11.83
C GLY A 20 1.02 22.50 10.81
N ASP A 21 1.78 23.57 11.03
CA ASP A 21 1.85 24.71 10.14
C ASP A 21 3.09 24.62 9.23
N MET A 22 3.49 25.75 8.65
CA MET A 22 4.65 25.80 7.75
C MET A 22 6.00 25.73 8.48
N HIS A 23 6.03 25.91 9.81
CA HIS A 23 7.25 26.01 10.60
C HIS A 23 7.47 24.79 11.50
N SER A 24 6.39 24.16 11.94
CA SER A 24 6.44 23.05 12.90
C SER A 24 5.23 22.14 12.78
N GLY A 25 5.38 20.91 13.27
CA GLY A 25 4.27 19.98 13.31
C GLY A 25 4.68 18.60 13.79
N HIS A 26 3.78 17.67 13.59
CA HIS A 26 3.91 16.28 13.96
C HIS A 26 3.54 15.36 12.81
N PHE A 27 4.32 14.31 12.60
CA PHE A 27 4.05 13.32 11.57
C PHE A 27 3.42 12.07 12.16
N VAL A 28 2.31 11.66 11.56
CA VAL A 28 1.67 10.38 11.84
C VAL A 28 1.60 9.55 10.57
N THR A 29 1.55 8.23 10.72
CA THR A 29 1.48 7.31 9.59
C THR A 29 0.28 6.40 9.71
N TYR A 30 -0.56 6.39 8.68
CA TYR A 30 -1.48 5.30 8.43
C TYR A 30 -0.77 4.24 7.58
N ARG A 31 -0.83 2.98 7.98
CA ARG A 31 -0.23 1.87 7.21
C ARG A 31 -1.06 0.60 7.29
N ARG A 32 -0.93 -0.25 6.29
CA ARG A 32 -1.48 -1.62 6.37
C ARG A 32 -0.76 -2.43 7.44
N SER A 33 -1.50 -3.31 8.11
CA SER A 33 -0.90 -4.29 9.00
C SER A 33 0.00 -5.25 8.19
N PRO A 34 0.99 -5.89 8.84
CA PRO A 34 1.73 -6.97 8.21
C PRO A 34 0.78 -8.06 7.66
N PRO A 35 1.19 -8.76 6.59
CA PRO A 35 0.50 -9.95 6.11
C PRO A 35 0.31 -10.99 7.23
N SER A 36 -0.75 -11.78 7.13
CA SER A 36 -0.95 -12.90 8.05
C SER A 36 0.09 -13.98 7.81
N ALA A 37 0.56 -14.64 8.88
CA ALA A 37 1.42 -15.81 8.75
C ALA A 37 0.83 -16.92 7.86
N ARG A 38 -0.50 -17.00 7.76
CA ARG A 38 -1.19 -17.97 6.88
C ARG A 38 -1.16 -17.59 5.40
N ASN A 39 -0.94 -16.31 5.08
CA ASN A 39 -0.87 -15.82 3.71
C ASN A 39 0.09 -14.63 3.61
N PRO A 40 1.41 -14.89 3.62
CA PRO A 40 2.44 -13.85 3.70
C PRO A 40 2.52 -12.98 2.44
N LEU A 41 2.04 -13.48 1.30
CA LEU A 41 2.02 -12.77 0.02
C LEU A 41 0.78 -11.87 -0.14
N SER A 42 -0.21 -11.98 0.75
CA SER A 42 -1.43 -11.20 0.67
C SER A 42 -1.36 -9.94 1.52
N THR A 43 -1.52 -8.80 0.86
CA THR A 43 -1.67 -7.50 1.53
C THR A 43 -2.88 -7.49 2.47
N SER A 44 -2.66 -7.06 3.71
CA SER A 44 -3.73 -6.97 4.71
C SER A 44 -4.74 -5.88 4.39
N ASN A 45 -6.01 -6.12 4.74
CA ASN A 45 -7.07 -5.11 4.68
C ASN A 45 -7.17 -4.29 5.97
N GLN A 46 -6.50 -4.71 7.05
CA GLN A 46 -6.47 -3.96 8.31
C GLN A 46 -5.50 -2.78 8.20
N TRP A 47 -5.97 -1.61 8.60
CA TRP A 47 -5.16 -0.40 8.73
C TRP A 47 -4.81 -0.11 10.18
N LEU A 48 -3.65 0.49 10.36
CA LEU A 48 -3.11 0.95 11.62
C LEU A 48 -2.81 2.44 11.50
N TRP A 49 -3.05 3.17 12.57
CA TRP A 49 -2.54 4.51 12.79
C TRP A 49 -1.38 4.43 13.78
N VAL A 50 -0.30 5.13 13.46
CA VAL A 50 0.93 5.13 14.23
C VAL A 50 1.37 6.58 14.45
N SER A 51 1.58 6.94 15.71
CA SER A 51 2.17 8.20 16.15
C SER A 51 3.23 7.87 17.17
N ASP A 52 4.50 7.95 16.76
CA ASP A 52 5.65 7.56 17.57
C ASP A 52 5.49 6.17 18.20
N ASP A 53 5.43 6.09 19.53
CA ASP A 53 5.25 4.86 20.31
C ASP A 53 3.81 4.36 20.36
N THR A 54 2.83 5.20 19.99
CA THR A 54 1.41 4.86 20.07
C THR A 54 0.89 4.25 18.78
N VAL A 55 0.34 3.04 18.88
CA VAL A 55 -0.23 2.28 17.76
C VAL A 55 -1.68 1.91 18.05
N ARG A 56 -2.56 2.18 17.08
CA ARG A 56 -3.97 1.73 17.14
C ARG A 56 -4.48 1.26 15.79
N LYS A 57 -5.61 0.56 15.81
CA LYS A 57 -6.35 0.24 14.58
C LYS A 57 -6.99 1.51 14.01
N ALA A 58 -7.03 1.58 12.69
CA ALA A 58 -7.69 2.62 11.92
C ALA A 58 -8.63 2.00 10.89
N SER A 59 -9.67 2.73 10.53
CA SER A 59 -10.57 2.34 9.43
C SER A 59 -10.02 2.80 8.08
N LEU A 60 -10.39 2.14 6.98
CA LEU A 60 -10.03 2.63 5.65
C LEU A 60 -10.60 4.04 5.39
N GLN A 61 -11.81 4.32 5.86
CA GLN A 61 -12.44 5.63 5.70
C GLN A 61 -11.60 6.73 6.35
N GLU A 62 -11.13 6.50 7.58
CA GLU A 62 -10.24 7.41 8.29
C GLU A 62 -8.96 7.70 7.51
N VAL A 63 -8.31 6.65 6.97
CA VAL A 63 -7.10 6.79 6.13
C VAL A 63 -7.39 7.65 4.90
N LEU A 64 -8.48 7.36 4.18
CA LEU A 64 -8.85 8.07 2.95
C LEU A 64 -9.31 9.51 3.19
N SER A 65 -9.83 9.82 4.39
CA SER A 65 -10.22 11.18 4.78
C SER A 65 -9.05 12.03 5.30
N SER A 66 -7.85 11.47 5.44
CA SER A 66 -6.71 12.16 6.03
C SER A 66 -6.09 13.19 5.07
N SER A 67 -5.48 14.24 5.62
CA SER A 67 -4.72 15.24 4.86
C SER A 67 -3.37 14.67 4.44
N ALA A 68 -3.36 13.90 3.35
CA ALA A 68 -2.17 13.17 2.91
C ALA A 68 -1.01 14.12 2.56
N TYR A 69 0.17 13.83 3.12
CA TYR A 69 1.42 14.51 2.79
C TYR A 69 2.30 13.65 1.86
N LEU A 70 2.53 12.37 2.22
CA LEU A 70 3.19 11.40 1.36
C LEU A 70 2.34 10.14 1.23
N LEU A 71 2.28 9.58 0.03
CA LEU A 71 1.54 8.36 -0.27
C LEU A 71 2.50 7.29 -0.79
N PHE A 72 2.47 6.12 -0.18
CA PHE A 72 3.26 4.96 -0.59
C PHE A 72 2.37 3.92 -1.23
N TYR A 73 2.70 3.55 -2.46
CA TYR A 73 1.97 2.58 -3.25
C TYR A 73 2.87 1.43 -3.69
N GLU A 74 2.31 0.22 -3.75
CA GLU A 74 2.95 -0.95 -4.35
C GLU A 74 2.22 -1.34 -5.64
N ARG A 75 2.97 -1.78 -6.65
CA ARG A 75 2.40 -2.26 -7.91
C ARG A 75 1.64 -3.56 -7.68
N VAL A 76 0.41 -3.63 -8.15
CA VAL A 76 -0.37 -4.86 -8.16
C VAL A 76 0.01 -5.65 -9.40
N LEU A 77 0.67 -6.79 -9.19
CA LEU A 77 0.94 -7.74 -10.27
C LEU A 77 -0.38 -8.42 -10.65
N SER A 78 -0.85 -8.20 -11.88
CA SER A 78 -1.98 -8.95 -12.39
C SER A 78 -1.59 -10.43 -12.45
N ARG A 79 -2.48 -11.34 -12.01
CA ARG A 79 -2.27 -12.79 -12.12
C ARG A 79 -2.02 -13.27 -13.56
N MET A 80 -2.33 -12.43 -14.56
CA MET A 80 -2.05 -12.71 -15.97
C MET A 80 -0.54 -12.84 -16.28
N GLN A 81 0.35 -12.39 -15.39
CA GLN A 81 1.80 -12.51 -15.58
C GLN A 81 2.43 -13.76 -14.94
N HIS A 82 1.69 -14.54 -14.14
CA HIS A 82 2.22 -15.82 -13.60
C HIS A 82 2.06 -16.98 -14.58
N GLN A 83 1.14 -16.92 -15.56
CA GLN A 83 1.01 -17.99 -16.55
C GLN A 83 2.05 -17.94 -17.69
N SER A 84 2.75 -16.83 -17.88
CA SER A 84 3.71 -16.67 -18.98
C SER A 84 5.16 -16.96 -18.59
N GLN A 85 5.44 -17.30 -17.33
CA GLN A 85 6.80 -17.62 -16.87
C GLN A 85 7.04 -19.12 -16.63
N GLU A 86 5.99 -19.95 -16.69
CA GLU A 86 6.10 -21.42 -16.51
C GLU A 86 6.27 -22.20 -17.84
N CYS A 87 6.24 -21.53 -19.00
CA CYS A 87 6.44 -22.14 -20.34
C CYS A 87 7.80 -21.82 -20.99
N LYS A 88 8.83 -21.39 -20.23
CA LYS A 88 10.16 -21.05 -20.79
C LYS A 88 11.34 -21.78 -20.15
N SER A 89 11.09 -22.91 -19.52
CA SER A 89 12.15 -23.78 -18.99
C SER A 89 12.08 -25.18 -19.59
N GLU A 90 11.88 -25.27 -20.91
CA GLU A 90 12.13 -26.50 -21.69
C GLU A 90 12.65 -26.09 -23.08
N GLU A 91 13.93 -25.71 -23.14
CA GLU A 91 14.82 -25.97 -24.29
C GLU A 91 16.28 -25.99 -23.81
#